data_AF-A0A7D5E0D6-F1
#
_entry.id   AF-A0A7D5E0D6-F1
#
_cell.length_a   1.000
_cell.length_b   1.000
_cell.length_c   1.000
_cell.angle_alpha   90.00
_cell.angle_beta   90.00
_cell.angle_gamma   90.00
#
_symmetry.space_group_name_H-M   'P 1'
#
loop_
_entity.id
_entity.type
_entity.pdbx_description
1 polymer ?
#
loop_
_entity_poly.entity_id
_entity_poly.type
_entity_poly.pdbx_seq_one_letter_code
_entity_poly.pdbx_strand_id
1 'polypeptide(L)' 'MGGSGLTRWRLLGALGGAGAVVLGAGAMSSAVANDGWRAVETPTGGALYDAAYASDGPYAVGSGGTVRRRDTGTRAA' A
#
# COMPACT_ATOMS: atom_id res chain seq x y z
N MET A 1 -15.42 46.17 -1.06
CA MET A 1 -15.46 45.03 -0.11
C MET A 1 -15.09 43.76 -0.86
N GLY A 2 -14.02 43.08 -0.43
CA GLY A 2 -13.75 41.66 -0.73
C GLY A 2 -13.13 41.31 -2.08
N GLY A 3 -11.87 41.72 -2.33
CA GLY A 3 -11.07 41.15 -3.42
C GLY A 3 -10.79 39.67 -3.18
N SER A 4 -11.09 38.82 -4.17
CA SER A 4 -10.78 37.38 -4.15
C SER A 4 -9.28 37.18 -4.39
N GLY A 5 -8.52 37.29 -3.29
CA GLY A 5 -7.10 37.02 -3.25
C GLY A 5 -6.82 35.54 -3.52
N LEU A 6 -6.09 35.31 -4.60
CA LEU A 6 -5.17 34.21 -4.83
C LEU A 6 -4.69 33.57 -3.51
N THR A 7 -4.75 32.24 -3.40
CA THR A 7 -3.79 31.34 -2.70
C THR A 7 -4.51 30.07 -2.22
N ARG A 8 -4.64 29.05 -3.06
CA ARG A 8 -4.82 27.66 -2.58
C ARG A 8 -3.83 26.66 -3.20
N TRP A 9 -2.75 27.17 -3.79
CA TRP A 9 -1.74 26.37 -4.50
C TRP A 9 -0.48 26.09 -3.68
N ARG A 10 -0.61 25.95 -2.36
CA ARG A 10 0.54 25.69 -1.50
C ARG A 10 0.18 24.76 -0.35
N LEU A 11 0.20 23.46 -0.62
CA LEU A 11 0.63 22.45 0.34
C LEU A 11 1.43 21.36 -0.39
N LEU A 12 2.47 21.78 -1.11
CA LEU A 12 3.69 20.99 -1.29
C LEU A 12 4.55 21.23 -0.06
N GLY A 13 4.66 20.24 0.82
CA GLY A 13 5.53 20.31 1.99
C GLY A 13 5.57 18.99 2.74
N ALA A 14 6.78 18.44 2.88
CA ALA A 14 7.17 17.31 3.72
C ALA A 14 7.12 15.88 3.12
N LEU A 15 7.79 15.67 1.98
CA LEU A 15 8.56 14.44 1.78
C LEU A 15 10.04 14.77 1.98
N GLY A 16 10.40 14.95 3.24
CA GLY A 16 11.77 15.22 3.68
C GLY A 16 12.07 14.35 4.89
N GLY A 17 12.50 13.12 4.63
CA GLY A 17 12.85 12.16 5.68
C GLY A 17 13.32 10.86 5.04
N ALA A 18 14.62 10.75 4.81
CA ALA A 18 15.29 9.46 4.65
C ALA A 18 15.21 8.72 6.00
N GLY A 19 14.09 8.03 6.25
CA GLY A 19 13.94 7.12 7.36
C GLY A 19 14.35 5.73 6.93
N ALA A 20 15.52 5.29 7.39
CA ALA A 20 16.03 3.94 7.16
C ALA A 20 15.00 2.88 7.58
N VAL A 21 14.71 1.95 6.67
CA VAL A 21 13.98 0.71 6.99
C VAL A 21 14.90 -0.14 7.88
N VAL A 22 14.58 -0.26 9.17
CA VAL A 22 15.22 -1.27 10.02
C VAL A 22 14.62 -2.62 9.64
N LEU A 23 15.32 -3.36 8.78
CA LEU A 23 15.10 -4.79 8.53
C LEU A 23 15.66 -5.58 9.73
N GLY A 24 14.97 -5.50 10.87
CA GLY A 24 15.20 -6.39 12.01
C GLY A 24 14.23 -7.55 11.94
N ALA A 25 14.73 -8.79 11.95
CA ALA A 25 13.93 -10.00 12.11
C ALA A 25 13.30 -10.01 13.52
N GLY A 26 12.19 -9.32 13.66
CA GLY A 26 11.37 -9.27 14.86
C GLY A 26 9.95 -8.93 14.40
N ALA A 27 9.01 -9.83 14.67
CA ALA A 27 7.62 -9.73 14.25
C ALA A 27 7.09 -8.29 14.45
N MET A 28 6.86 -7.59 13.34
CA MET A 28 6.07 -6.38 13.33
C MET A 28 4.64 -6.81 13.65
N SER A 29 4.29 -6.85 14.94
CA SER A 29 2.91 -6.92 15.38
C SER A 29 2.24 -5.62 14.93
N SER A 30 1.74 -5.60 13.70
CA SER A 30 0.90 -4.52 13.22
C SER A 30 -0.33 -4.47 14.12
N ALA A 31 -0.49 -3.36 14.84
CA ALA A 31 -1.77 -3.07 15.46
C ALA A 31 -2.78 -2.99 14.32
N VAL A 32 -3.60 -4.03 14.16
CA VAL A 32 -4.68 -4.04 13.18
C VAL A 32 -5.62 -2.90 13.57
N ALA A 33 -5.69 -1.88 12.72
CA ALA A 33 -6.79 -0.94 12.81
C ALA A 33 -8.09 -1.75 12.68
N ASN A 34 -9.05 -1.52 13.55
CA ASN A 34 -10.35 -2.19 13.50
C ASN A 34 -11.24 -1.55 12.43
N ASP A 35 -10.74 -1.52 11.20
CA ASP A 35 -11.34 -0.87 10.03
C ASP A 35 -11.68 -1.89 8.93
N GLY A 36 -11.66 -3.18 9.27
CA GLY A 36 -11.94 -4.29 8.36
C GLY A 36 -10.75 -4.70 7.48
N TRP A 37 -9.59 -4.06 7.64
CA TRP A 37 -8.37 -4.50 6.97
C TRP A 37 -7.70 -5.65 7.73
N ARG A 38 -7.12 -6.57 6.97
CA ARG A 38 -6.32 -7.67 7.50
C ARG A 38 -4.99 -7.73 6.76
N ALA A 39 -3.91 -7.90 7.52
CA ALA A 39 -2.62 -8.23 6.94
C ALA A 39 -2.68 -9.67 6.39
N VAL A 40 -2.13 -9.88 5.20
CA VAL A 40 -1.96 -11.20 4.59
C VAL A 40 -0.56 -11.26 4.03
N GLU A 41 0.18 -12.30 4.41
CA GLU A 41 1.52 -12.53 3.90
C GLU A 41 1.46 -12.89 2.41
N THR A 42 2.31 -12.26 1.61
CA THR A 42 2.44 -12.57 0.18
C THR A 42 3.58 -13.56 -0.02
N PRO A 43 3.44 -14.59 -0.89
CA PRO A 43 4.53 -15.50 -1.23
C PRO A 43 5.54 -14.84 -2.19
N THR A 44 5.94 -13.61 -1.89
CA THR A 44 6.91 -12.81 -2.64
C THR A 44 7.93 -12.26 -1.65
N GLY A 45 9.22 -12.48 -1.89
CA GLY A 45 10.28 -11.91 -1.06
C GLY A 45 10.54 -10.42 -1.32
N GLY A 46 9.85 -9.81 -2.30
CA GLY A 46 10.02 -8.42 -2.71
C GLY A 46 8.75 -7.59 -2.56
N ALA A 47 8.90 -6.27 -2.60
CA ALA A 47 7.80 -5.33 -2.44
C ALA A 47 6.84 -5.36 -3.65
N LEU A 48 5.54 -5.21 -3.35
CA LEU A 48 4.50 -4.91 -4.32
C LEU A 48 4.30 -3.39 -4.35
N TYR A 49 4.23 -2.80 -5.55
CA TYR A 49 4.19 -1.36 -5.75
C TYR A 49 2.82 -0.83 -6.16
N ASP A 50 2.00 -1.66 -6.80
CA ASP A 50 0.66 -1.25 -7.26
C ASP A 50 -0.30 -2.43 -7.35
N ALA A 51 -1.60 -2.14 -7.33
CA ALA A 51 -2.68 -3.10 -7.50
C ALA A 51 -3.86 -2.51 -8.28
N ALA A 52 -4.41 -3.29 -9.21
CA ALA A 52 -5.53 -2.89 -10.05
C ALA A 52 -6.54 -4.02 -10.25
N TYR A 53 -7.79 -3.66 -10.53
CA TYR A 53 -8.81 -4.61 -11.01
C TYR A 53 -8.83 -4.61 -12.54
N ALA A 54 -8.59 -5.78 -13.12
CA ALA A 54 -8.83 -6.08 -14.53
C ALA A 54 -10.17 -6.80 -14.71
N SER A 55 -10.57 -7.03 -15.96
CA SER A 55 -11.83 -7.70 -16.30
C SER A 55 -11.92 -9.14 -15.77
N ASP A 56 -10.78 -9.80 -15.60
CA ASP A 56 -10.64 -11.17 -15.10
C ASP A 56 -10.25 -11.22 -13.61
N GLY A 57 -10.09 -10.08 -12.94
CA GLY A 57 -9.93 -9.98 -11.49
C GLY A 57 -8.81 -9.04 -11.03
N PRO A 58 -8.48 -9.07 -9.74
CA PRO A 58 -7.48 -8.18 -9.16
C PRO A 58 -6.05 -8.71 -9.34
N TYR A 59 -5.16 -7.79 -9.68
CA TYR A 59 -3.74 -8.01 -9.87
C TYR A 59 -2.91 -7.05 -9.01
N ALA A 60 -1.73 -7.49 -8.61
CA ALA A 60 -0.70 -6.68 -7.98
C ALA A 60 0.64 -6.88 -8.70
N VAL A 61 1.43 -5.81 -8.79
CA VAL A 61 2.75 -5.82 -9.45
C VAL A 61 3.84 -5.39 -8.48
N GLY A 62 5.04 -5.92 -8.65
CA GLY A 62 6.15 -5.68 -7.73
C GLY A 62 7.53 -5.83 -8.36
N SER A 63 8.55 -5.86 -7.51
CA SER A 63 9.95 -5.95 -7.91
C SER A 63 10.24 -7.12 -8.85
N GLY A 64 11.22 -6.94 -9.74
CA GLY A 64 11.71 -8.00 -10.63
C GLY A 64 10.69 -8.47 -11.68
N GLY A 65 9.68 -7.65 -12.00
CA GLY A 65 8.61 -8.02 -12.92
C GLY A 65 7.58 -8.99 -12.31
N THR A 66 7.48 -9.03 -10.99
CA THR A 66 6.49 -9.87 -10.29
C THR A 66 5.08 -9.40 -10.61
N VAL A 67 4.22 -10.31 -11.06
CA VAL A 67 2.78 -10.09 -11.23
C VAL A 67 2.03 -11.19 -10.47
N ARG A 68 1.10 -10.82 -9.60
CA ARG A 68 0.28 -11.74 -8.80
C ARG A 68 -1.20 -11.44 -8.99
N ARG A 69 -1.99 -12.49 -9.24
CA ARG A 69 -3.47 -12.44 -9.18
C ARG A 69 -3.91 -12.85 -7.78
N ARG A 70 -4.97 -12.24 -7.26
CA ARG A 70 -5.60 -12.73 -6.03
C ARG A 70 -6.32 -14.05 -6.30
N ASP A 71 -5.99 -15.07 -5.53
CA ASP A 71 -6.74 -16.32 -5.47
C ASP A 71 -7.91 -16.18 -4.49
N THR A 72 -9.09 -16.62 -4.91
CA THR A 72 -10.23 -16.79 -4.01
C THR A 72 -10.09 -18.15 -3.34
N GLY A 73 -9.05 -18.36 -2.54
CA GLY A 73 -8.91 -19.59 -1.76
C GLY A 73 -10.22 -19.89 -1.03
N THR A 74 -10.75 -21.11 -1.15
CA THR A 74 -12.00 -21.51 -0.50
C THR A 74 -11.82 -21.29 1.00
N ARG A 75 -12.59 -20.36 1.59
CA ARG A 75 -12.66 -20.24 3.04
C ARG A 75 -13.49 -21.42 3.53
N ALA A 76 -12.87 -22.42 4.14
CA ALA A 76 -13.62 -23.39 4.94
C ALA A 76 -14.40 -22.59 6.00
N ALA A 77 -15.72 -22.80 6.02
CA ALA A 77 -16.67 -22.15 6.91
C ALA A 77 -16.45 -22.57 8.37
#